data_AF-A0A1B6IBP3-F1
#
_entry.id   AF-A0A1B6IBP3-F1
#
_cell.length_a   1.000
_cell.length_b   1.000
_cell.length_c   1.000
_cell.angle_alpha   90.00
_cell.angle_beta   90.00
_cell.angle_gamma   90.00
#
_symmetry.space_group_name_H-M   'P 1'
#
loop_
_entity.id
_entity.type
_entity.pdbx_description
1 polymer ?
#
loop_
_entity_poly.entity_id
_entity_poly.type
_entity_poly.pdbx_seq_one_letter_code
_entity_poly.pdbx_strand_id
1 'polypeptide(L)'
;MDNNNKRKGSWDSKMSVSSVSTRPYFTRSSTPSSILSSDSDIRFTRKLGDHYRCGCCILAAFLVFILVGTLALYAGYTYLSLEPGGEQVFRGVFRVVQGDKYSSGLSDPSTELFKRVSRDYREGINLIYRRSSFRYPFLKSEV
;
A
#
# COMPACT_ATOMS: atom_id res chain seq x y z
N MET A 1 -15.94 6.36 56.79
CA MET A 1 -16.53 7.70 56.87
C MET A 1 -15.43 8.73 56.68
N ASP A 2 -15.75 9.73 55.86
CA ASP A 2 -15.20 11.09 55.77
C ASP A 2 -13.89 11.39 55.02
N ASN A 3 -14.12 11.87 53.79
CA ASN A 3 -13.32 12.82 53.01
C ASN A 3 -12.79 14.01 53.84
N ASN A 4 -11.60 14.53 53.51
CA ASN A 4 -11.52 15.97 53.17
C ASN A 4 -10.24 16.41 52.43
N ASN A 5 -10.49 17.24 51.41
CA ASN A 5 -9.54 18.05 50.65
C ASN A 5 -8.81 19.12 51.49
N LYS A 6 -7.59 19.52 51.09
CA LYS A 6 -7.24 20.89 50.59
C LYS A 6 -5.75 21.25 50.74
N ARG A 7 -5.05 21.32 49.59
CA ARG A 7 -4.32 22.47 48.98
C ARG A 7 -3.41 23.42 49.81
N LYS A 8 -2.27 23.73 49.16
CA LYS A 8 -1.37 24.92 49.23
C LYS A 8 -0.49 25.01 50.49
N GLY A 9 0.82 25.19 50.46
CA GLY A 9 1.71 25.84 49.50
C GLY A 9 2.33 27.05 50.20
N SER A 10 3.64 27.10 50.41
CA SER A 10 4.36 28.36 50.66
C SER A 10 5.86 28.15 50.55
N TRP A 11 6.48 29.08 49.84
CA TRP A 11 7.90 29.32 49.73
C TRP A 11 8.49 29.62 51.10
N ASP A 12 9.59 28.94 51.47
CA ASP A 12 10.43 29.36 52.58
C ASP A 12 11.73 29.95 52.04
N SER A 13 11.70 31.27 51.89
CA SER A 13 12.86 32.11 51.60
C SER A 13 13.69 32.28 52.86
N LYS A 14 14.87 31.65 52.91
CA LYS A 14 15.87 31.94 53.95
C LYS A 14 16.67 33.18 53.53
N MET A 15 16.18 34.35 53.93
CA MET A 15 16.95 35.59 53.94
C MET A 15 17.12 36.05 55.39
N SER A 16 18.37 36.14 55.85
CA SER A 16 18.87 37.12 56.82
C SER A 16 20.25 36.71 57.33
N VAL A 17 21.22 37.63 57.25
CA VAL A 17 21.86 38.26 58.42
C VAL A 17 22.68 39.48 57.97
N SER A 18 22.77 40.45 58.87
CA SER A 18 22.87 41.89 58.62
C SER A 18 24.26 42.48 58.93
N SER A 19 24.61 43.52 58.16
CA SER A 19 25.28 44.80 58.54
C SER A 19 26.44 44.86 59.55
N VAL A 20 27.59 45.40 59.12
CA VAL A 20 28.37 46.43 59.85
C VAL A 20 28.98 47.44 58.86
N SER A 21 28.87 48.74 59.19
CA SER A 21 29.32 49.90 58.42
C SER A 21 30.77 50.31 58.72
N THR A 22 31.56 50.73 57.71
CA THR A 22 32.47 51.92 57.80
C THR A 22 32.81 52.42 56.37
N ARG A 23 32.84 53.74 56.18
CA ARG A 23 32.98 54.53 54.92
C ARG A 23 34.44 54.58 54.37
N PRO A 24 34.81 55.49 53.42
CA PRO A 24 34.49 55.53 51.97
C PRO A 24 35.78 55.72 51.10
N TYR A 25 35.79 55.37 49.81
CA TYR A 25 36.66 56.06 48.84
C TYR A 25 36.05 55.99 47.43
N PHE A 26 35.67 57.15 46.92
CA PHE A 26 35.44 57.39 45.49
C PHE A 26 36.76 57.21 44.73
N THR A 27 36.76 56.48 43.60
CA THR A 27 37.31 56.98 42.32
C THR A 27 37.18 55.97 41.18
N ARG A 28 36.78 56.54 40.03
CA ARG A 28 37.12 56.19 38.63
C ARG A 28 36.49 54.95 37.98
N SER A 29 35.48 55.24 37.15
CA SER A 29 35.28 54.61 35.85
C SER A 29 36.53 54.75 34.97
N SER A 30 37.09 53.63 34.53
CA SER A 30 37.95 53.54 33.35
C SER A 30 37.53 52.31 32.55
N THR A 31 37.36 52.56 31.26
CA THR A 31 36.92 51.69 30.17
C THR A 31 37.71 50.39 30.00
N PRO A 32 37.19 49.42 29.22
CA PRO A 32 37.43 47.99 29.36
C PRO A 32 38.66 47.52 28.61
N SER A 33 39.48 46.69 29.25
CA SER A 33 40.55 45.96 28.55
C SER A 33 40.84 44.64 29.25
N SER A 34 40.24 43.56 28.76
CA SER A 34 40.85 42.22 28.77
C SER A 34 40.09 41.29 27.85
N ILE A 35 40.44 41.34 26.57
CA ILE A 35 40.32 40.18 25.68
C ILE A 35 41.44 39.22 26.12
N LEU A 36 41.20 38.37 27.13
CA LEU A 36 41.95 37.11 27.31
C LEU A 36 41.32 36.24 28.41
N SER A 37 40.39 35.39 27.99
CA SER A 37 40.05 34.06 28.53
C SER A 37 38.89 33.58 27.64
N SER A 38 39.17 33.02 26.45
CA SER A 38 39.13 31.56 26.24
C SER A 38 38.12 30.87 27.15
N ASP A 39 36.85 30.94 26.77
CA ASP A 39 35.89 29.82 26.72
C ASP A 39 34.46 30.37 26.69
N SER A 40 34.13 31.19 25.69
CA SER A 40 32.74 31.30 25.29
C SER A 40 32.46 30.11 24.37
N ASP A 41 32.23 28.93 24.99
CA ASP A 41 31.62 27.76 24.37
C ASP A 41 30.35 28.25 23.66
N ILE A 42 30.47 28.58 22.37
CA ILE A 42 29.31 28.84 21.52
C ILE A 42 28.66 27.48 21.36
N ARG A 43 27.80 27.13 22.32
CA ARG A 43 26.83 26.08 22.14
C ARG A 43 25.88 26.57 21.06
N PHE A 44 26.21 26.23 19.81
CA PHE A 44 25.21 26.07 18.78
C PHE A 44 24.28 24.96 19.25
N THR A 45 23.34 25.29 20.15
CA THR A 45 22.16 24.50 20.42
C THR A 45 21.30 24.59 19.17
N ARG A 46 21.75 23.97 18.09
CA ARG A 46 20.96 23.79 16.88
C ARG A 46 19.85 22.81 17.24
N LYS A 47 18.77 23.32 17.85
CA LYS A 47 17.52 22.59 18.06
C LYS A 47 16.76 22.40 16.74
N LEU A 48 17.45 22.05 15.65
CA LEU A 48 16.82 21.60 14.40
C LEU A 48 16.43 20.12 14.44
N GLY A 49 16.52 19.46 15.60
CA GLY A 49 16.34 18.01 15.68
C GLY A 49 14.90 17.54 15.83
N ASP A 50 14.03 18.29 16.51
CA ASP A 50 12.80 17.67 17.04
C ASP A 50 11.61 17.72 16.07
N HIS A 51 11.38 18.87 15.43
CA HIS A 51 10.28 19.02 14.46
C HIS A 51 10.54 18.30 13.12
N TYR A 52 11.80 18.20 12.67
CA TYR A 52 12.15 17.53 11.42
C TYR A 52 12.07 16.00 11.50
N ARG A 53 12.28 15.42 12.71
CA ARG A 53 12.07 13.98 12.94
C ARG A 53 10.61 13.59 12.74
N CYS A 54 9.67 14.40 13.23
CA CYS A 54 8.24 14.16 13.06
C CYS A 54 7.83 14.19 11.57
N GLY A 55 8.30 15.20 10.81
CA GLY A 55 8.05 15.29 9.37
C GLY A 55 8.63 14.12 8.58
N CYS A 56 9.85 13.68 8.90
CA CYS A 56 10.49 12.53 8.26
C CYS A 56 9.75 11.22 8.56
N CYS A 57 9.29 11.01 9.80
CA CYS A 57 8.48 9.84 10.18
C CYS A 57 7.14 9.80 9.43
N ILE A 58 6.48 10.96 9.27
CA ILE A 58 5.23 11.06 8.52
C ILE A 58 5.47 10.72 7.05
N LEU A 59 6.51 11.29 6.43
CA LEU A 59 6.87 10.96 5.04
C LEU A 59 7.21 9.48 4.85
N ALA A 60 7.98 8.90 5.78
CA ALA A 60 8.28 7.47 5.75
C ALA A 60 7.02 6.60 5.86
N ALA A 61 6.09 6.96 6.74
CA ALA A 61 4.81 6.26 6.88
C ALA A 61 3.97 6.36 5.61
N PHE A 62 3.92 7.52 4.95
CA PHE A 62 3.24 7.69 3.67
C PHE A 62 3.86 6.82 2.56
N LEU A 63 5.19 6.76 2.48
CA LEU A 63 5.88 5.93 1.49
C LEU A 63 5.58 4.43 1.72
N VAL A 64 5.62 3.98 2.97
CA VAL A 64 5.28 2.59 3.32
C VAL A 64 3.81 2.31 3.03
N PHE A 65 2.91 3.25 3.35
CA PHE A 65 1.48 3.09 3.07
C PHE A 65 1.21 2.98 1.56
N ILE A 66 1.84 3.84 0.75
CA ILE A 66 1.75 3.76 -0.71
C ILE A 66 2.32 2.44 -1.22
N LEU A 67 3.47 1.99 -0.71
CA LEU A 67 4.09 0.72 -1.09
C LEU A 67 3.18 -0.48 -0.77
N VAL A 68 2.62 -0.52 0.44
CA VAL A 68 1.70 -1.59 0.85
C VAL A 68 0.40 -1.51 0.05
N GLY A 69 -0.12 -0.31 -0.19
CA GLY A 69 -1.30 -0.09 -1.01
C GLY A 69 -1.12 -0.54 -2.45
N THR A 70 0.01 -0.22 -3.08
CA THR A 70 0.31 -0.68 -4.45
C THR A 70 0.59 -2.18 -4.49
N LEU A 71 1.24 -2.75 -3.49
CA LEU A 71 1.44 -4.18 -3.39
C LEU A 71 0.11 -4.93 -3.19
N ALA A 72 -0.79 -4.40 -2.37
CA ALA A 72 -2.12 -4.95 -2.17
C ALA A 72 -2.98 -4.83 -3.44
N LEU A 73 -2.91 -3.70 -4.16
CA LEU A 73 -3.57 -3.54 -5.46
C LEU A 73 -2.98 -4.47 -6.52
N TYR A 74 -1.66 -4.68 -6.54
CA TYR A 74 -1.00 -5.62 -7.44
C TYR A 74 -1.37 -7.07 -7.10
N ALA A 75 -1.35 -7.45 -5.83
CA ALA A 75 -1.80 -8.76 -5.38
C ALA A 75 -3.30 -8.97 -5.68
N GLY A 76 -4.12 -7.94 -5.46
CA GLY A 76 -5.52 -7.94 -5.89
C GLY A 76 -5.65 -8.11 -7.39
N TYR A 77 -4.91 -7.34 -8.18
CA TYR A 77 -4.95 -7.46 -9.63
C TYR A 77 -4.42 -8.81 -10.15
N THR A 78 -3.46 -9.44 -9.47
CA THR A 78 -2.86 -10.71 -9.94
C THR A 78 -3.59 -11.95 -9.45
N TYR A 79 -4.15 -11.91 -8.23
CA TYR A 79 -4.80 -13.06 -7.61
C TYR A 79 -6.33 -12.93 -7.53
N LEU A 80 -6.87 -11.71 -7.43
CA LEU A 80 -8.32 -11.43 -7.38
C LEU A 80 -8.89 -10.94 -8.71
N SER A 81 -8.11 -10.29 -9.58
CA SER A 81 -8.40 -10.47 -10.99
C SER A 81 -8.08 -11.93 -11.24
N LEU A 82 -9.14 -12.74 -11.22
CA LEU A 82 -9.33 -13.64 -12.31
C LEU A 82 -9.12 -12.77 -13.55
N GLU A 83 -7.88 -12.63 -14.03
CA GLU A 83 -7.63 -12.46 -15.45
C GLU A 83 -8.57 -13.51 -16.04
N PRO A 84 -9.71 -13.12 -16.63
CA PRO A 84 -10.73 -14.08 -17.02
C PRO A 84 -9.98 -14.94 -18.00
N GLY A 85 -9.56 -16.14 -17.55
CA GLY A 85 -8.45 -16.86 -18.18
C GLY A 85 -8.77 -16.86 -19.65
N GLY A 86 -7.94 -16.14 -20.43
CA GLY A 86 -8.31 -15.72 -21.78
C GLY A 86 -8.85 -16.91 -22.57
N GLU A 87 -9.68 -16.66 -23.59
CA GLU A 87 -10.41 -17.69 -24.35
C GLU A 87 -9.71 -19.07 -24.31
N GLN A 88 -10.24 -19.97 -23.47
CA GLN A 88 -9.64 -21.28 -23.29
C GLN A 88 -10.17 -22.22 -24.35
N VAL A 89 -9.27 -22.76 -25.17
CA VAL A 89 -9.61 -23.69 -26.24
C VAL A 89 -9.42 -25.11 -25.75
N PHE A 90 -10.54 -25.84 -25.63
CA PHE A 90 -10.54 -27.26 -25.27
C PHE A 90 -10.68 -28.12 -26.51
N ARG A 91 -9.74 -29.04 -26.72
CA ARG A 91 -9.79 -30.01 -27.82
C ARG A 91 -10.35 -31.34 -27.32
N GLY A 92 -11.44 -31.78 -27.93
CA GLY A 92 -12.06 -33.07 -27.66
C GLY A 92 -12.21 -33.91 -28.92
N VAL A 93 -12.39 -35.21 -28.76
CA VAL A 93 -12.70 -36.14 -29.86
C VAL A 93 -13.98 -36.87 -29.52
N PHE A 94 -14.95 -36.81 -30.43
CA PHE A 94 -16.21 -37.53 -30.31
C PHE A 94 -16.26 -38.64 -31.37
N ARG A 95 -16.74 -39.81 -30.96
CA ARG A 95 -17.05 -40.89 -31.88
C ARG A 95 -18.55 -40.86 -32.17
N VAL A 96 -18.90 -40.76 -33.45
CA VAL A 96 -20.29 -40.91 -33.89
C VAL A 96 -20.67 -42.38 -33.78
N VAL A 97 -21.64 -42.70 -32.92
CA VAL A 97 -22.12 -44.07 -32.69
C VAL A 97 -23.36 -44.37 -33.54
N GLN A 98 -24.20 -43.36 -33.79
CA GLN A 98 -25.46 -43.50 -34.51
C GLN A 98 -25.68 -42.30 -35.43
N GLY A 99 -26.28 -42.55 -36.60
CA GLY A 99 -26.53 -41.53 -37.62
C GLY A 99 -25.55 -41.66 -38.78
N ASP A 100 -24.66 -40.68 -38.91
CA ASP A 100 -23.75 -40.60 -40.05
C ASP A 100 -22.73 -41.74 -40.05
N LYS A 101 -22.43 -42.22 -41.26
CA LYS A 101 -21.38 -43.20 -41.52
C LYS A 101 -20.25 -42.53 -42.28
N TYR A 102 -19.03 -42.99 -42.02
CA TYR A 102 -17.87 -42.54 -42.76
C TYR A 102 -18.05 -42.82 -44.26
N SER A 103 -17.78 -41.81 -45.09
CA SER A 103 -17.72 -41.92 -46.54
C SER A 103 -16.45 -41.22 -47.04
N SER A 104 -15.97 -41.58 -48.24
CA SER A 104 -14.79 -40.94 -48.83
C SER A 104 -14.98 -39.44 -49.02
N GLY A 105 -16.20 -38.96 -49.26
CA GLY A 105 -16.49 -37.52 -49.35
C GLY A 105 -16.34 -36.73 -48.04
N LEU A 106 -16.17 -37.43 -46.90
CA LEU A 106 -15.89 -36.85 -45.59
C LEU A 106 -14.38 -36.84 -45.25
N SER A 107 -13.50 -37.43 -46.08
CA SER A 107 -12.06 -37.32 -45.85
C SER A 107 -11.52 -35.93 -46.18
N ASP A 108 -12.16 -35.25 -47.13
CA ASP A 108 -11.64 -34.04 -47.74
C ASP A 108 -12.41 -32.80 -47.27
N PRO A 109 -11.75 -31.82 -46.61
CA PRO A 109 -12.41 -30.65 -46.05
C PRO A 109 -12.95 -29.67 -47.11
N SER A 110 -12.52 -29.81 -48.37
CA SER A 110 -13.00 -29.01 -49.50
C SER A 110 -14.39 -29.44 -49.98
N THR A 111 -14.77 -30.69 -49.73
CA THR A 111 -16.02 -31.31 -50.23
C THR A 111 -17.24 -30.69 -49.57
N GLU A 112 -18.32 -30.51 -50.35
CA GLU A 112 -19.59 -29.96 -49.83
C GLU A 112 -20.21 -30.84 -48.74
N LEU A 113 -20.05 -32.16 -48.85
CA LEU A 113 -20.51 -33.13 -47.84
C LEU A 113 -19.83 -32.87 -46.50
N PHE A 114 -18.50 -32.75 -46.47
CA PHE A 114 -17.77 -32.42 -45.25
C PHE A 114 -18.23 -31.09 -44.66
N LYS A 115 -18.31 -30.03 -45.47
CA LYS A 115 -18.75 -28.69 -45.01
C LYS A 115 -20.16 -28.68 -44.44
N ARG A 116 -21.09 -29.43 -45.03
CA ARG A 116 -22.47 -29.54 -44.54
C ARG A 116 -22.48 -30.27 -43.20
N VAL A 117 -21.84 -31.44 -43.14
CA VAL A 117 -21.84 -32.31 -41.97
C VAL A 117 -21.11 -31.65 -40.79
N SER A 118 -19.93 -31.04 -41.02
CA SER A 118 -19.18 -30.34 -39.96
C SER A 118 -19.96 -29.15 -39.42
N ARG A 119 -20.65 -28.39 -40.28
CA ARG A 119 -21.54 -27.30 -39.86
C ARG A 119 -22.67 -27.83 -38.98
N ASP A 120 -23.34 -28.91 -39.39
CA ASP A 120 -24.47 -29.45 -38.66
C ASP A 120 -24.04 -30.00 -37.28
N TYR A 121 -22.87 -30.65 -37.18
CA TYR A 121 -22.28 -31.05 -35.90
C TYR A 121 -21.90 -29.86 -35.03
N ARG A 122 -21.28 -28.84 -35.60
CA ARG A 122 -20.91 -27.61 -34.89
C ARG A 122 -22.13 -26.91 -34.29
N GLU A 123 -23.21 -26.78 -35.05
CA GLU A 123 -24.46 -26.21 -34.53
C GLU A 123 -25.09 -27.08 -33.45
N GLY A 124 -25.03 -28.42 -33.60
CA GLY A 124 -25.48 -29.35 -32.57
C GLY A 124 -24.72 -29.18 -31.25
N ILE A 125 -23.39 -29.11 -31.30
CA ILE A 125 -22.54 -28.89 -30.12
C ILE A 125 -22.83 -27.52 -29.50
N ASN A 126 -22.93 -26.47 -30.32
CA ASN A 126 -23.28 -25.12 -29.86
C ASN A 126 -24.62 -25.11 -29.11
N LEU A 127 -25.64 -25.81 -29.62
CA LEU A 127 -26.94 -25.91 -28.97
C LEU A 127 -26.88 -26.65 -27.62
N ILE A 128 -26.11 -27.73 -27.54
CA ILE A 128 -25.93 -28.51 -26.30
C ILE A 128 -25.29 -27.62 -25.23
N TYR A 129 -24.17 -26.95 -25.54
CA TYR A 129 -23.49 -26.11 -24.55
C TYR A 129 -24.33 -24.90 -24.14
N ARG A 130 -25.05 -24.27 -25.07
CA ARG A 130 -25.97 -23.17 -24.78
C ARG A 130 -27.15 -23.56 -23.91
N ARG A 131 -27.52 -24.84 -23.85
CA ARG A 131 -28.58 -25.37 -22.97
C ARG A 131 -28.04 -25.95 -21.66
N SER A 132 -26.74 -26.17 -21.57
CA SER A 132 -26.07 -26.69 -20.38
C SER A 132 -25.79 -25.60 -19.34
N SER A 133 -25.29 -26.00 -18.17
CA SER A 133 -24.79 -25.08 -17.14
C SER A 133 -23.62 -24.19 -17.63
N PHE A 134 -22.97 -24.56 -18.74
CA PHE A 134 -21.89 -23.79 -19.36
C PHE A 134 -22.37 -22.73 -20.35
N ARG A 135 -23.67 -22.41 -20.42
CA ARG A 135 -24.24 -21.42 -21.34
C ARG A 135 -23.53 -20.07 -21.30
N TYR A 136 -23.14 -19.60 -20.11
CA TYR A 136 -22.49 -18.30 -19.91
C TYR A 136 -21.00 -18.30 -20.27
N PRO A 137 -20.18 -19.27 -19.81
CA PRO A 137 -18.75 -19.31 -20.16
C PRO A 137 -18.49 -19.83 -21.58
N PHE A 138 -19.44 -20.50 -22.23
CA PHE A 138 -19.25 -21.05 -23.57
C PHE A 138 -19.43 -20.00 -24.67
N LEU A 139 -18.40 -19.84 -25.50
CA LEU A 139 -18.41 -18.90 -26.63
C LEU A 139 -18.88 -19.58 -27.93
N LYS A 140 -18.12 -20.57 -28.40
CA LYS A 140 -18.34 -21.26 -29.68
C LYS A 140 -17.67 -22.63 -29.69
N SER A 141 -18.08 -23.47 -30.64
CA SER A 141 -17.39 -24.68 -31.03
C SER A 141 -16.94 -24.63 -32.48
N GLU A 142 -15.89 -25.38 -32.79
CA GLU A 142 -15.34 -25.59 -34.12
C GLU A 142 -15.13 -27.10 -34.32
N VAL A 143 -15.41 -27.59 -35.53
CA VAL A 143 -15.38 -29.01 -35.92
C VAL A 143 -14.59 -29.15 -37.20
#